data_AF-A0A3B0TJJ9-F1
#
_entry.id   AF-A0A3B0TJJ9-F1
#
_cell.length_a   1.000
_cell.length_b   1.000
_cell.length_c   1.000
_cell.angle_alpha   90.00
_cell.angle_beta   90.00
_cell.angle_gamma   90.00
#
_symmetry.space_group_name_H-M   'P 1'
#
loop_
_entity.id
_entity.type
_entity.pdbx_description
1 polymer ?
#
loop_
_entity_poly.entity_id
_entity_poly.type
_entity_poly.pdbx_seq_one_letter_code
_entity_poly.pdbx_strand_id
1 'polypeptide(L)' 'MSGLASHSKGATRIQREKQELILEAALEVFAANGFRGSTIDQISEAAGMSKPNLLYYFPTKEDMHQKLINRLMDNWL' A
#
# COMPACT_ATOMS: atom_id res chain seq x y z
N MET A 1 -32.78 15.29 12.20
CA MET A 1 -32.23 14.11 11.49
C MET A 1 -30.72 14.26 11.49
N SER A 2 -30.08 13.49 12.37
CA SER A 2 -28.69 13.66 12.84
C SER A 2 -27.67 13.47 11.72
N GLY A 3 -26.70 14.39 11.66
CA GLY A 3 -25.51 14.26 10.85
C GLY A 3 -24.65 13.08 11.31
N LEU A 4 -24.14 12.33 10.34
CA LEU A 4 -22.99 11.45 10.49
C LEU A 4 -21.92 11.99 9.56
N ALA A 5 -21.27 13.07 10.00
CA ALA A 5 -19.95 13.41 9.50
C ALA A 5 -19.04 12.23 9.87
N SER A 6 -18.68 11.42 8.86
CA SER A 6 -17.63 10.41 8.95
C SER A 6 -16.35 11.10 9.42
N HIS A 7 -16.03 10.95 10.69
CA HIS A 7 -14.75 11.37 11.23
C HIS A 7 -13.71 10.31 10.84
N SER A 8 -13.22 10.35 9.60
CA SER A 8 -11.97 9.66 9.29
C SER A 8 -10.86 10.37 10.04
N LYS A 9 -10.54 9.93 11.26
CA LYS A 9 -9.27 10.31 11.89
C LYS A 9 -8.18 9.89 10.91
N GLY A 10 -7.45 10.87 10.36
CA GLY A 10 -6.36 10.60 9.43
C GLY A 10 -5.38 9.58 10.01
N ALA A 11 -4.74 8.80 9.15
CA ALA A 11 -3.77 7.79 9.57
C ALA A 11 -2.75 8.38 10.54
N THR A 12 -2.35 7.63 11.55
CA THR A 12 -1.26 8.06 12.45
C THR A 12 0.06 8.15 11.69
N ARG A 13 1.06 8.82 12.27
CA ARG A 13 2.42 8.87 11.68
C ARG A 13 2.97 7.46 11.42
N ILE A 14 2.83 6.57 12.41
CA ILE A 14 3.30 5.17 12.33
C ILE A 14 2.57 4.42 11.20
N GLN A 15 1.25 4.61 11.06
CA GLN A 15 0.49 3.99 9.99
C GLN A 15 0.96 4.48 8.61
N ARG A 16 1.25 5.78 8.45
CA ARG A 16 1.82 6.30 7.20
C ARG A 16 3.18 5.68 6.90
N GLU A 17 4.09 5.64 7.87
CA GLU A 17 5.42 5.02 7.71
C GLU A 17 5.31 3.55 7.29
N LYS A 18 4.36 2.79 7.86
CA LYS A 18 4.11 1.41 7.44
C LYS A 18 3.51 1.30 6.03
N GLN A 19 2.62 2.21 5.64
CA GLN A 19 2.13 2.27 4.27
C GLN A 19 3.25 2.59 3.28
N GLU A 20 4.16 3.51 3.60
CA GLU A 20 5.32 3.82 2.76
C GLU A 20 6.23 2.61 2.57
N LEU A 21 6.60 1.94 3.67
CA LEU A 21 7.42 0.73 3.63
C LEU A 21 6.83 -0.36 2.72
N ILE A 22 5.51 -0.58 2.81
CA ILE A 22 4.82 -1.57 1.97
C ILE A 22 4.85 -1.15 0.49
N LEU A 23 4.67 0.13 0.20
CA LEU A 23 4.63 0.63 -1.18
C LEU A 23 6.01 0.64 -1.83
N GLU A 24 7.08 0.92 -1.08
CA GLU A 24 8.46 0.76 -1.55
C GLU A 24 8.75 -0.70 -1.90
N ALA A 25 8.45 -1.64 -1.00
CA ALA A 25 8.61 -3.07 -1.26
C ALA A 25 7.75 -3.54 -2.46
N ALA A 26 6.51 -3.06 -2.58
CA ALA A 26 5.65 -3.38 -3.71
C ALA A 26 6.23 -2.86 -5.02
N LEU A 27 6.76 -1.63 -5.04
CA LEU A 27 7.40 -1.04 -6.20
C LEU A 27 8.61 -1.88 -6.66
N GLU A 28 9.48 -2.28 -5.74
CA GLU A 28 10.65 -3.12 -6.03
C GLU A 28 10.24 -4.46 -6.65
N VAL A 29 9.28 -5.15 -6.01
CA VAL A 29 8.81 -6.47 -6.48
C VAL A 29 8.09 -6.35 -7.82
N PHE A 30 7.29 -5.31 -8.04
CA PHE A 30 6.64 -5.05 -9.32
C PHE A 30 7.64 -4.69 -10.42
N ALA A 31 8.68 -3.91 -10.12
CA ALA A 31 9.72 -3.55 -11.07
C ALA A 31 10.52 -4.78 -11.51
N ALA A 32 10.81 -5.70 -10.59
CA ALA A 32 11.58 -6.92 -10.87
C ALA A 32 10.77 -7.99 -11.62
N ASN A 33 9.49 -8.17 -11.27
CA ASN A 33 8.70 -9.33 -11.73
C ASN A 33 7.49 -8.97 -12.61
N GLY A 34 7.20 -7.68 -12.78
CA GLY A 34 5.94 -7.19 -13.31
C GLY A 34 4.76 -7.39 -12.35
N PHE A 35 3.64 -6.70 -12.62
CA PHE A 35 2.45 -6.81 -11.78
C PHE A 35 1.85 -8.23 -11.78
N ARG A 36 1.83 -8.94 -12.92
CA ARG A 36 1.28 -10.30 -12.97
C ARG A 36 2.18 -11.35 -12.32
N GLY A 37 3.51 -11.20 -12.43
CA GLY A 37 4.49 -12.15 -11.89
C GLY A 37 4.78 -11.98 -10.40
N SER A 38 4.33 -10.88 -9.79
CA SER A 38 4.52 -10.61 -8.37
C SER A 38 3.44 -11.23 -7.49
N THR A 39 3.78 -11.58 -6.26
CA THR A 39 2.86 -12.10 -5.24
C THR A 39 2.89 -11.25 -3.97
N ILE A 40 1.80 -11.33 -3.20
CA ILE A 40 1.72 -10.67 -1.88
C ILE A 40 2.79 -11.22 -0.91
N ASP A 41 3.17 -12.48 -1.06
CA ASP A 41 4.19 -13.10 -0.21
C ASP A 41 5.57 -12.48 -0.46
N GLN A 42 5.96 -12.30 -1.73
CA GLN A 42 7.21 -11.60 -2.09
C GLN A 42 7.24 -10.17 -1.55
N ILE A 43 6.12 -9.45 -1.64
CA ILE A 43 6.02 -8.07 -1.12
C ILE A 43 6.14 -8.07 0.41
N SER A 44 5.49 -9.01 1.09
CA SER A 44 5.57 -9.11 2.55
C SER A 44 6.98 -9.42 3.05
N GLU A 45 7.70 -10.29 2.34
CA GLU A 45 9.09 -10.62 2.61
C GLU A 45 9.99 -9.39 2.40
N ALA A 46 9.87 -8.70 1.27
CA ALA A 46 10.61 -7.48 0.97
C ALA A 46 10.33 -6.35 1.98
N ALA A 47 9.08 -6.22 2.44
CA ALA A 47 8.70 -5.24 3.46
C ALA A 47 9.15 -5.63 4.89
N GLY A 48 9.66 -6.85 5.10
CA GLY A 48 9.96 -7.37 6.44
C GLY A 48 8.71 -7.47 7.33
N MET A 49 7.56 -7.78 6.74
CA MET A 49 6.26 -7.84 7.42
C MET A 49 5.60 -9.21 7.23
N SER A 50 4.79 -9.63 8.19
CA SER A 50 3.92 -10.80 7.96
C SER A 50 2.82 -10.45 6.96
N LYS A 51 2.42 -11.44 6.15
CA LYS A 51 1.30 -11.29 5.19
C LYS A 51 0.03 -10.72 5.84
N PRO A 52 -0.46 -11.19 7.01
CA PRO A 52 -1.64 -10.59 7.63
C PRO A 52 -1.46 -9.13 8.04
N ASN A 53 -0.26 -8.74 8.50
CA ASN A 53 0.03 -7.36 8.88
C ASN A 53 0.06 -6.45 7.64
N LEU A 54 0.65 -6.88 6.53
CA LEU A 54 0.61 -6.15 5.27
C LEU A 54 -0.82 -6.03 4.74
N LEU A 55 -1.59 -7.12 4.77
CA LEU A 55 -2.98 -7.15 4.28
C LEU A 55 -3.94 -6.28 5.10
N TYR A 56 -3.58 -5.96 6.36
CA TYR A 56 -4.30 -4.96 7.15
C TYR A 56 -4.21 -3.55 6.54
N TYR A 57 -3.08 -3.19 5.91
CA TYR A 57 -2.90 -1.88 5.25
C TYR A 57 -3.37 -1.90 3.79
N PHE A 58 -3.10 -2.99 3.08
CA PHE A 58 -3.44 -3.16 1.67
C PHE A 58 -4.10 -4.52 1.45
N PRO A 59 -5.44 -4.57 1.42
CA PRO A 59 -6.19 -5.82 1.30
C PRO A 59 -5.87 -6.63 0.04
N THR A 60 -5.45 -5.95 -1.03
CA THR A 60 -5.10 -6.58 -2.31
C THR A 60 -3.80 -6.05 -2.91
N LYS A 61 -3.23 -6.80 -3.86
CA LYS A 61 -2.07 -6.37 -4.64
C LYS A 61 -2.43 -5.20 -5.56
N GLU A 62 -3.67 -5.19 -6.03
CA GLU A 62 -4.27 -4.13 -6.85
C GLU A 62 -4.33 -2.81 -6.08
N ASP A 63 -4.69 -2.82 -4.79
CA ASP A 63 -4.73 -1.60 -3.97
C ASP A 63 -3.36 -0.91 -3.87
N MET A 64 -2.28 -1.70 -3.73
CA MET A 64 -0.91 -1.18 -3.73
C MET A 64 -0.55 -0.59 -5.09
N HIS A 65 -0.85 -1.33 -6.16
CA HIS A 65 -0.56 -0.89 -7.53
C HIS A 65 -1.30 0.41 -7.86
N GLN A 66 -2.60 0.49 -7.56
CA GLN A 66 -3.39 1.71 -7.76
C GLN A 66 -2.82 2.88 -6.95
N LYS A 67 -2.40 2.65 -5.71
CA LYS A 67 -1.79 3.70 -4.89
C LYS A 67 -0.48 4.21 -5.49
N LEU A 68 0.37 3.32 -6.01
CA LEU A 68 1.62 3.68 -6.69
C LEU A 68 1.37 4.47 -7.98
N ILE A 69 0.41 4.04 -8.80
CA ILE A 69 0.04 4.77 -10.03
C ILE A 69 -0.50 6.17 -9.70
N ASN A 70 -1.38 6.28 -8.71
CA ASN A 70 -1.91 7.58 -8.30
C ASN A 70 -0.80 8.52 -7.82
N ARG A 71 0.16 8.02 -7.02
CA ARG A 71 1.33 8.81 -6.61
C ARG A 71 2.15 9.29 -7.80
N LEU A 72 2.36 8.43 -8.79
CA LEU A 72 3.08 8.82 -9.99
C LEU A 72 2.33 9.95 -10.69
N MET A 73 1.01 9.83 -10.87
CA MET A 73 0.21 10.89 -11.50
C MET A 73 0.24 12.21 -10.72
N ASP A 74 0.17 12.15 -9.38
CA ASP A 74 0.22 13.32 -8.51
C ASP A 74 1.59 14.02 -8.55
N ASN A 75 2.68 13.29 -8.78
CA ASN A 75 4.03 13.83 -8.79
C ASN A 75 4.44 14.47 -10.13
N TRP A 76 3.62 14.30 -11.18
CA TRP A 76 3.88 14.81 -12.53
C TRP A 76 3.09 16.09 -12.86
N LEU A 77 2.14 16.48 -12.01
CA LEU A 77 1.36 17.72 -12.09
C LEU A 77 1.92 18.78 -11.14
#